data_AF-A0A7K3WS00-F1
#
_entry.id   AF-A0A7K3WS00-F1
#
_cell.length_a   1.000
_cell.length_b   1.000
_cell.length_c   1.000
_cell.angle_alpha   90.00
_cell.angle_beta   90.00
_cell.angle_gamma   90.00
#
_symmetry.space_group_name_H-M   'P 1'
#
loop_
_entity.id
_entity.type
_entity.pdbx_description
1 polymer ?
#
loop_
_entity_poly.entity_id
_entity_poly.type
_entity_poly.pdbx_seq_one_letter_code
_entity_poly.pdbx_strand_id
1 'polypeptide(L)'
;MILPLLLFLFSKASVGQESENFIIKLDGERIELYNPIKLSQTHVYFDNSDGKDKWVKQKQVEVMLVNNRLFLNLPVTSVSDRLQEIIAFNSEYILTGFWDDILFVYIWDKNFNPLEKKITFPSGFKKHVRKNHERMTESVIPYFGNCPELIEILNKNIDNRGKINEGVSYFNCDGVLNPLEIYLEMNK
;
A
#
# COMPACT_ATOMS: atom_id res chain seq x y z
N MET A 1 -28.43 -57.96 -20.95
CA MET A 1 -28.64 -56.72 -21.71
C MET A 1 -28.04 -55.59 -20.88
N ILE A 2 -26.98 -54.96 -21.40
CA ILE A 2 -26.08 -54.08 -20.64
C ILE A 2 -26.70 -52.69 -20.49
N LEU A 3 -26.64 -52.18 -19.26
CA LEU A 3 -27.08 -50.87 -18.79
C LEU A 3 -26.16 -49.75 -19.34
N PRO A 4 -26.67 -48.62 -19.86
CA PRO A 4 -25.88 -47.40 -19.94
C PRO A 4 -26.22 -46.49 -18.76
N LEU A 5 -25.33 -46.51 -17.78
CA LEU A 5 -25.26 -45.55 -16.68
C LEU A 5 -24.74 -44.22 -17.27
N LEU A 6 -25.65 -43.27 -17.53
CA LEU A 6 -25.27 -41.91 -17.92
C LEU A 6 -24.73 -41.17 -16.67
N LEU A 7 -23.41 -41.19 -16.52
CA LEU A 7 -22.66 -40.31 -15.63
C LEU A 7 -22.68 -38.89 -16.22
N PHE A 8 -23.65 -38.08 -15.79
CA PHE A 8 -23.54 -36.63 -15.93
C PHE A 8 -22.46 -36.15 -14.95
N LEU A 9 -21.28 -35.87 -15.50
CA LEU A 9 -20.23 -35.12 -14.83
C LEU A 9 -20.76 -33.70 -14.58
N PHE A 10 -21.20 -33.45 -13.34
CA PHE A 10 -21.31 -32.09 -12.85
C PHE A 10 -19.89 -31.52 -12.75
N SER A 11 -19.45 -30.81 -13.78
CA SER A 11 -18.34 -29.87 -13.68
C SER A 11 -18.70 -28.92 -12.55
N LYS A 12 -18.06 -29.08 -11.38
CA LYS A 12 -18.06 -28.04 -10.36
C LYS A 12 -17.47 -26.81 -11.03
N ALA A 13 -18.33 -25.87 -11.41
CA ALA A 13 -17.90 -24.50 -11.60
C ALA A 13 -17.24 -24.12 -10.28
N SER A 14 -15.91 -24.05 -10.30
CA SER A 14 -15.14 -23.42 -9.24
C SER A 14 -15.69 -22.01 -9.15
N VAL A 15 -16.55 -21.77 -8.16
CA VAL A 15 -16.86 -20.42 -7.70
C VAL A 15 -15.50 -19.85 -7.32
N GLY A 16 -14.91 -19.08 -8.23
CA GLY A 16 -13.59 -18.52 -8.07
C GLY A 16 -13.64 -17.68 -6.82
N GLN A 17 -12.88 -18.08 -5.81
CA GLN A 17 -12.69 -17.27 -4.62
C GLN A 17 -12.15 -15.93 -5.10
N GLU A 18 -12.88 -14.84 -4.83
CA GLU A 18 -12.43 -13.49 -5.14
C GLU A 18 -11.04 -13.29 -4.54
N SER A 19 -10.15 -12.64 -5.28
CA SER A 19 -8.83 -12.36 -4.75
C SER A 19 -8.97 -11.29 -3.68
N GLU A 20 -8.26 -11.44 -2.56
CA GLU A 20 -8.11 -10.34 -1.60
C GLU A 20 -7.23 -9.21 -2.19
N ASN A 21 -6.62 -9.45 -3.35
CA ASN A 21 -5.77 -8.49 -4.05
C ASN A 21 -6.49 -7.88 -5.24
N PHE A 22 -6.57 -6.56 -5.30
CA PHE A 22 -7.24 -5.86 -6.37
C PHE A 22 -6.67 -4.47 -6.65
N ILE A 23 -7.05 -3.95 -7.81
CA ILE A 23 -6.93 -2.55 -8.20
C ILE A 23 -8.32 -1.98 -8.47
N ILE A 24 -8.53 -0.73 -8.10
CA ILE A 24 -9.58 0.13 -8.63
C ILE A 24 -8.88 1.18 -9.50
N LYS A 25 -9.29 1.30 -10.76
CA LYS A 25 -8.77 2.30 -11.69
C LYS A 25 -9.56 3.61 -11.58
N LEU A 26 -8.96 4.69 -12.07
CA LEU A 26 -9.58 6.04 -12.08
C LEU A 26 -10.91 6.10 -12.87
N ASP A 27 -11.18 5.14 -13.75
CA ASP A 27 -12.44 5.00 -14.49
C ASP A 27 -13.48 4.13 -13.74
N GLY A 28 -13.18 3.71 -12.51
CA GLY A 28 -14.00 2.82 -11.69
C GLY A 28 -13.84 1.33 -12.01
N GLU A 29 -13.02 0.96 -13.00
CA GLU A 29 -12.78 -0.46 -13.31
C GLU A 29 -12.06 -1.15 -12.15
N ARG A 30 -12.65 -2.23 -11.65
CA ARG A 30 -12.03 -3.12 -10.67
C ARG A 30 -11.34 -4.29 -11.36
N ILE A 31 -10.08 -4.54 -11.00
CA ILE A 31 -9.27 -5.62 -11.54
C ILE A 31 -8.74 -6.48 -10.40
N GLU A 32 -9.09 -7.77 -10.41
CA GLU A 32 -8.54 -8.77 -9.49
C GLU A 32 -7.09 -9.11 -9.87
N LEU A 33 -6.23 -9.20 -8.86
CA LEU A 33 -4.80 -9.49 -9.04
C LEU A 33 -4.48 -10.90 -8.54
N TYR A 34 -3.72 -11.65 -9.32
CA TYR A 34 -3.19 -12.96 -8.92
C TYR A 34 -1.67 -12.93 -8.89
N ASN A 35 -1.09 -13.79 -8.04
CA ASN A 35 0.35 -13.85 -7.85
C ASN A 35 1.06 -14.48 -9.05
N PRO A 36 2.26 -13.99 -9.40
CA PRO A 36 3.07 -13.02 -8.66
C PRO A 36 2.69 -11.55 -8.91
N ILE A 37 2.57 -10.76 -7.85
CA ILE A 37 2.30 -9.31 -7.95
C ILE A 37 3.59 -8.51 -7.73
N LYS A 38 3.92 -7.60 -8.64
CA LYS A 38 5.13 -6.77 -8.58
C LYS A 38 4.82 -5.31 -8.91
N LEU A 39 5.36 -4.40 -8.09
CA LEU A 39 5.27 -2.96 -8.31
C LEU A 39 6.61 -2.45 -8.86
N SER A 40 6.60 -1.78 -10.02
CA SER A 40 7.78 -1.07 -10.54
C SER A 40 7.69 0.44 -10.27
N GLN A 41 8.44 1.27 -10.98
CA GLN A 41 8.27 2.72 -10.91
C GLN A 41 7.02 3.21 -11.66
N THR A 42 6.56 2.46 -12.66
CA THR A 42 5.54 2.93 -13.62
C THR A 42 4.35 1.99 -13.77
N HIS A 43 4.50 0.72 -13.39
CA HIS A 43 3.50 -0.31 -13.61
C HIS A 43 3.26 -1.16 -12.36
N VAL A 44 2.09 -1.78 -12.32
CA VAL A 44 1.78 -2.94 -11.49
C VAL A 44 1.71 -4.14 -12.43
N TYR A 45 2.49 -5.19 -12.15
CA TYR A 45 2.48 -6.46 -12.89
C TYR A 45 1.82 -7.52 -12.02
N PHE A 46 1.00 -8.38 -12.63
CA PHE A 46 0.21 -9.41 -11.95
C PHE A 46 -0.24 -10.47 -12.95
N ASP A 47 -0.68 -11.62 -12.45
CA ASP A 47 -1.38 -12.62 -13.26
C ASP A 47 -2.89 -12.36 -13.20
N ASN A 48 -3.61 -12.64 -14.29
CA ASN A 48 -5.07 -12.69 -14.27
C ASN A 48 -5.58 -14.05 -13.77
N SER A 49 -6.91 -14.23 -13.73
CA SER A 49 -7.56 -15.48 -13.32
C SER A 49 -7.16 -16.71 -14.15
N ASP A 50 -6.64 -16.51 -15.36
CA ASP A 50 -6.18 -17.58 -16.25
C ASP A 50 -4.68 -17.86 -16.10
N GLY A 51 -3.99 -17.20 -15.15
CA GLY A 51 -2.54 -17.29 -14.98
C GLY A 51 -1.74 -16.61 -16.09
N LYS A 52 -2.33 -15.64 -16.80
CA LYS A 52 -1.63 -14.87 -17.83
C LYS A 52 -1.12 -13.55 -17.27
N ASP A 53 0.13 -13.25 -17.57
CA ASP A 53 0.77 -11.98 -17.25
C ASP A 53 -0.04 -10.78 -17.79
N LYS A 54 -0.29 -9.83 -16.90
CA LYS A 54 -0.93 -8.55 -17.16
C LYS A 54 -0.17 -7.44 -16.47
N TRP A 55 -0.46 -6.22 -16.90
CA TRP A 55 0.05 -5.03 -16.25
C TRP A 55 -0.93 -3.86 -16.40
N VAL A 56 -0.86 -2.94 -15.44
CA VAL A 56 -1.58 -1.66 -15.44
C VAL A 56 -0.58 -0.55 -15.12
N LYS A 57 -0.71 0.62 -15.76
CA LYS A 57 0.11 1.78 -15.41
C LYS A 57 -0.32 2.33 -14.06
N GLN A 58 0.61 2.63 -13.17
CA GLN A 58 0.28 3.16 -11.84
C GLN A 58 -0.57 4.42 -11.90
N LYS A 59 -0.32 5.30 -12.87
CA LYS A 59 -1.13 6.51 -13.08
C LYS A 59 -2.60 6.28 -13.43
N GLN A 60 -2.99 5.05 -13.75
CA GLN A 60 -4.38 4.67 -14.02
C GLN A 60 -5.04 4.02 -12.80
N VAL A 61 -4.24 3.67 -11.79
CA VAL A 61 -4.69 3.07 -10.54
C VAL A 61 -5.10 4.22 -9.62
N GLU A 62 -6.26 4.07 -8.99
CA GLU A 62 -6.72 4.95 -7.93
C GLU A 62 -6.37 4.33 -6.56
N VAL A 63 -6.78 3.08 -6.38
CA VAL A 63 -6.57 2.28 -5.16
C VAL A 63 -5.99 0.93 -5.54
N MET A 64 -5.08 0.41 -4.71
CA MET A 64 -4.63 -0.98 -4.79
C MET A 64 -4.60 -1.59 -3.40
N LEU A 65 -5.20 -2.78 -3.26
CA LEU A 65 -5.06 -3.63 -2.08
C LEU A 65 -4.29 -4.87 -2.50
N VAL A 66 -3.17 -5.17 -1.83
CA VAL A 66 -2.40 -6.38 -2.11
C VAL A 66 -1.72 -6.89 -0.84
N ASN A 67 -1.92 -8.18 -0.53
CA ASN A 67 -1.34 -8.85 0.64
C ASN A 67 -1.58 -8.04 1.94
N ASN A 68 -2.81 -7.56 2.15
CA ASN A 68 -3.22 -6.70 3.27
C ASN A 68 -2.49 -5.35 3.35
N ARG A 69 -1.98 -4.85 2.22
CA ARG A 69 -1.33 -3.53 2.12
C ARG A 69 -2.18 -2.66 1.21
N LEU A 70 -2.59 -1.50 1.73
CA LEU A 70 -3.37 -0.52 1.00
C LEU A 70 -2.44 0.50 0.36
N PHE A 71 -2.69 0.82 -0.91
CA PHE A 71 -1.99 1.85 -1.65
C PHE A 71 -3.01 2.81 -2.26
N LEU A 72 -2.70 4.10 -2.21
CA LEU A 72 -3.45 5.15 -2.88
C LEU A 72 -2.53 5.84 -3.89
N ASN A 73 -3.08 6.23 -5.04
CA ASN A 73 -2.35 7.01 -6.02
C ASN A 73 -2.40 8.49 -5.63
N LEU A 74 -1.29 8.99 -5.08
CA LEU A 74 -1.20 10.32 -4.47
C LEU A 74 -0.15 11.19 -5.18
N PRO A 75 -0.36 12.52 -5.25
CA PRO A 75 0.51 13.44 -5.98
C PRO A 75 1.90 13.55 -5.34
N VAL A 76 2.94 13.15 -6.06
CA VAL A 76 4.35 13.31 -5.62
C VAL A 76 4.96 14.61 -6.14
N THR A 77 4.44 15.13 -7.25
CA THR A 77 4.73 16.45 -7.80
C THR A 77 3.44 17.05 -8.36
N SER A 78 3.47 18.29 -8.88
CA SER A 78 2.32 18.89 -9.54
C SER A 78 1.88 18.18 -10.84
N VAL A 79 2.70 17.28 -11.37
CA VAL A 79 2.48 16.63 -12.68
C VAL A 79 2.56 15.10 -12.60
N SER A 80 2.76 14.54 -11.42
CA SER A 80 2.95 13.10 -11.25
C SER A 80 2.33 12.62 -9.96
N ASP A 81 1.51 11.60 -10.10
CA ASP A 81 1.01 10.79 -8.99
C ASP A 81 1.79 9.48 -8.94
N ARG A 82 1.80 8.84 -7.78
CA ARG A 82 2.40 7.52 -7.61
C ARG A 82 1.61 6.73 -6.58
N LEU A 83 1.57 5.40 -6.75
CA LEU A 83 1.05 4.52 -5.72
C LEU A 83 1.93 4.60 -4.49
N GLN A 84 1.35 5.07 -3.39
CA GLN A 84 1.97 5.14 -2.08
C GLN A 84 1.24 4.20 -1.14
N GLU A 85 2.00 3.36 -0.45
CA GLU A 85 1.48 2.52 0.62
C GLU A 85 1.04 3.38 1.79
N ILE A 86 -0.12 3.08 2.35
CA ILE A 86 -0.55 3.59 3.65
C ILE A 86 0.20 2.81 4.72
N ILE A 87 1.16 3.43 5.39
CA ILE A 87 1.96 2.80 6.45
C ILE A 87 1.20 2.89 7.77
N ALA A 88 0.71 4.08 8.11
CA ALA A 88 -0.03 4.34 9.34
C ALA A 88 -0.99 5.52 9.19
N PHE A 89 -1.95 5.63 10.10
CA PHE A 89 -2.89 6.74 10.17
C PHE A 89 -3.41 6.94 11.61
N ASN A 90 -3.84 8.16 11.91
CA ASN A 90 -4.62 8.51 13.10
C ASN A 90 -5.80 9.41 12.70
N SER A 91 -6.49 10.07 13.63
CA SER A 91 -7.62 10.99 13.37
C SER A 91 -7.27 12.21 12.51
N GLU A 92 -6.01 12.63 12.47
CA GLU A 92 -5.58 13.89 11.84
C GLU A 92 -4.68 13.68 10.62
N TYR A 93 -3.87 12.61 10.63
CA TYR A 93 -2.76 12.43 9.71
C TYR A 93 -2.72 11.04 9.09
N ILE A 94 -2.07 10.98 7.92
CA ILE A 94 -1.79 9.74 7.19
C ILE A 94 -0.30 9.71 6.84
N LEU A 95 0.37 8.62 7.20
CA LEU A 95 1.76 8.34 6.87
C LEU A 95 1.80 7.39 5.67
N THR A 96 2.41 7.83 4.57
CA THR A 96 2.52 7.01 3.36
C THR A 96 3.96 6.85 2.92
N GLY A 97 4.21 5.87 2.05
CA GLY A 97 5.50 5.79 1.38
C GLY A 97 5.49 5.04 0.07
N PHE A 98 6.44 5.37 -0.80
CA PHE A 98 6.69 4.62 -2.04
C PHE A 98 8.19 4.39 -2.24
N TRP A 99 8.51 3.30 -2.94
CA TRP A 99 9.89 2.91 -3.23
C TRP A 99 10.33 3.40 -4.60
N ASP A 100 11.49 4.07 -4.62
CA ASP A 100 12.18 4.50 -5.83
C ASP A 100 13.69 4.55 -5.56
N ASP A 101 14.33 3.38 -5.61
CA ASP A 101 15.68 3.04 -5.07
C ASP A 101 15.85 3.22 -3.56
N ILE A 102 15.22 4.24 -2.99
CA ILE A 102 15.06 4.48 -1.57
C ILE A 102 13.57 4.68 -1.25
N LEU A 103 13.20 4.55 0.02
CA LEU A 103 11.86 4.89 0.46
C LEU A 103 11.72 6.40 0.60
N PHE A 104 10.69 6.93 -0.05
CA PHE A 104 10.19 8.28 0.15
C PHE A 104 8.91 8.20 0.97
N VAL A 105 8.91 8.89 2.11
CA VAL A 105 7.79 8.96 3.06
C VAL A 105 7.15 10.34 2.99
N TYR A 106 5.84 10.39 3.14
CA TYR A 106 5.03 11.60 3.16
C TYR A 106 4.09 11.59 4.36
N ILE A 107 3.75 12.78 4.84
CA ILE A 107 2.71 12.98 5.82
C ILE A 107 1.65 13.87 5.21
N TRP A 108 0.41 13.43 5.32
CA TRP A 108 -0.76 14.11 4.78
C TRP A 108 -1.71 14.45 5.91
N ASP A 109 -2.49 15.51 5.72
CA ASP A 109 -3.73 15.66 6.47
C ASP A 109 -4.80 14.65 5.96
N LYS A 110 -5.97 14.67 6.59
CA LYS A 110 -7.12 13.83 6.17
C LYS A 110 -7.66 14.12 4.78
N ASN A 111 -7.36 15.28 4.23
CA ASN A 111 -7.78 15.67 2.88
C ASN A 111 -6.71 15.40 1.83
N PHE A 112 -5.66 14.64 2.18
CA PHE A 112 -4.53 14.38 1.31
C PHE A 112 -3.81 15.65 0.83
N ASN A 113 -3.81 16.71 1.66
CA ASN A 113 -2.87 17.80 1.52
C ASN A 113 -1.55 17.43 2.19
N PRO A 114 -0.41 17.53 1.49
CA PRO A 114 0.88 17.12 2.03
C PRO A 114 1.40 18.14 3.05
N LEU A 115 1.61 17.66 4.29
CA LEU A 115 2.21 18.42 5.39
C LEU A 115 3.74 18.28 5.38
N GLU A 116 4.24 17.06 5.15
CA GLU A 116 5.66 16.78 4.95
C GLU A 116 5.86 15.98 3.66
N LYS A 117 6.84 16.39 2.85
CA LYS A 117 7.09 15.77 1.54
C LYS A 117 8.44 15.10 1.48
N LYS A 118 8.47 13.91 0.87
CA LYS A 118 9.71 13.27 0.39
C LYS A 118 10.76 13.09 1.50
N ILE A 119 10.31 12.71 2.70
CA ILE A 119 11.19 12.35 3.81
C ILE A 119 11.92 11.07 3.40
N THR A 120 13.25 11.07 3.47
CA THR A 120 14.06 9.93 3.02
C THR A 120 14.61 9.14 4.18
N PHE A 121 14.43 7.82 4.16
CA PHE A 121 15.03 6.90 5.14
C PHE A 121 15.96 5.90 4.43
N PRO A 122 17.21 6.28 4.13
CA PRO A 122 18.20 5.35 3.59
C PRO A 122 18.42 4.20 4.57
N SER A 123 18.37 2.97 4.07
CA SER A 123 18.57 1.73 4.84
C SER A 123 19.97 1.13 4.60
N GLY A 124 20.29 0.04 5.30
CA GLY A 124 21.47 -0.80 5.03
C GLY A 124 22.80 -0.33 5.64
N PHE A 125 23.04 0.98 5.79
CA PHE A 125 24.31 1.48 6.31
C PHE A 125 24.23 2.04 7.73
N LYS A 126 25.15 1.63 8.61
CA LYS A 126 25.26 2.09 10.00
C LYS A 126 25.33 3.61 10.14
N LYS A 127 25.98 4.30 9.19
CA LYS A 127 26.10 5.78 9.17
C LYS A 127 24.75 6.51 9.06
N HIS A 128 23.70 5.84 8.59
CA HIS A 128 22.37 6.45 8.44
C HIS A 128 21.51 6.36 9.70
N VAL A 129 21.81 5.46 10.64
CA VAL A 129 20.98 5.22 11.84
C VAL A 129 20.74 6.52 12.61
N ARG A 130 21.81 7.25 12.98
CA ARG A 130 21.67 8.52 13.72
C ARG A 130 20.83 9.54 12.96
N LYS A 131 21.11 9.72 11.66
CA LYS A 131 20.39 10.69 10.81
C LYS A 131 18.92 10.30 10.59
N ASN A 132 18.61 9.01 10.57
CA ASN A 132 17.23 8.54 10.46
C ASN A 132 16.46 8.76 11.76
N HIS A 133 17.09 8.60 12.93
CA HIS A 133 16.49 9.00 14.21
C HIS A 133 16.25 10.50 14.32
N GLU A 134 17.19 11.32 13.85
CA GLU A 134 17.01 12.78 13.75
C GLU A 134 15.76 13.11 12.89
N ARG A 135 15.64 12.51 11.71
CA ARG A 135 14.46 12.68 10.83
C ARG A 135 13.16 12.15 11.43
N MET A 136 13.20 11.03 12.16
CA MET A 136 12.02 10.55 12.88
C MET A 136 11.52 11.58 13.88
N THR A 137 12.45 12.16 14.63
CA THR A 137 12.16 13.18 15.65
C THR A 137 11.62 14.46 15.03
N GLU A 138 12.21 14.91 13.92
CA GLU A 138 11.84 16.17 13.28
C GLU A 138 10.57 16.06 12.42
N SER A 139 10.34 14.92 11.77
CA SER A 139 9.29 14.83 10.74
C SER A 139 8.18 13.84 11.06
N VAL A 140 8.38 12.77 11.82
CA VAL A 140 7.34 11.73 12.03
C VAL A 140 6.71 11.82 13.42
N ILE A 141 7.54 11.95 14.46
CA ILE A 141 7.09 12.06 15.85
C ILE A 141 6.14 13.25 16.10
N PRO A 142 6.26 14.42 15.45
CA PRO A 142 5.30 15.52 15.66
C PRO A 142 3.85 15.14 15.32
N TYR A 143 3.65 14.17 14.42
CA TYR A 143 2.33 13.76 13.94
C TYR A 143 1.86 12.42 14.54
N PHE A 144 2.81 11.52 14.84
CA PHE A 144 2.53 10.16 15.29
C PHE A 144 3.12 9.83 16.67
N GLY A 145 3.64 10.82 17.40
CA GLY A 145 4.30 10.62 18.70
C GLY A 145 3.38 10.03 19.78
N ASN A 146 2.07 10.26 19.67
CA ASN A 146 1.06 9.66 20.55
C ASN A 146 0.73 8.20 20.21
N CYS A 147 1.43 7.61 19.24
CA CYS A 147 1.26 6.23 18.79
C CYS A 147 2.53 5.42 19.12
N PRO A 148 2.78 5.11 20.41
CA PRO A 148 4.05 4.57 20.87
C PRO A 148 4.42 3.25 20.20
N GLU A 149 3.45 2.38 19.93
CA GLU A 149 3.67 1.09 19.27
C GLU A 149 4.21 1.27 17.84
N LEU A 150 3.64 2.19 17.07
CA LEU A 150 4.16 2.53 15.75
C LEU A 150 5.59 3.06 15.86
N ILE A 151 5.82 4.04 16.73
CA ILE A 151 7.14 4.66 16.90
C ILE A 151 8.20 3.63 17.29
N GLU A 152 7.85 2.68 18.17
CA GLU A 152 8.73 1.57 18.54
C GLU A 152 9.10 0.72 17.32
N ILE A 153 8.13 0.31 16.50
CA ILE A 153 8.40 -0.52 15.33
C ILE A 153 9.29 0.22 14.31
N LEU A 154 8.98 1.49 14.01
CA LEU A 154 9.75 2.29 13.06
C LEU A 154 11.19 2.50 13.54
N ASN A 155 11.39 2.80 14.83
CA ASN A 155 12.73 2.97 15.41
C ASN A 155 13.52 1.66 15.41
N LYS A 156 12.87 0.54 15.75
CA LYS A 156 13.49 -0.80 15.69
C LYS A 156 13.95 -1.12 14.27
N ASN A 157 13.16 -0.76 13.26
CA ASN A 157 13.54 -0.95 11.86
C ASN A 157 14.76 -0.09 11.47
N ILE A 158 14.84 1.15 11.95
CA ILE A 158 16.01 2.03 11.77
C ILE A 158 17.25 1.41 12.41
N ASP A 159 17.14 0.94 13.66
CA ASP A 159 18.26 0.34 14.41
C ASP A 159 18.78 -0.94 13.76
N ASN A 160 17.86 -1.75 13.23
CA ASN A 160 18.18 -2.96 12.48
C ASN A 160 18.73 -2.67 11.08
N ARG A 161 18.75 -1.40 10.65
CA ARG A 161 19.14 -0.96 9.30
C ARG A 161 18.22 -1.52 8.22
N GLY A 162 17.02 -1.93 8.59
CA GLY A 162 15.99 -2.44 7.71
C GLY A 162 15.25 -1.32 6.97
N LYS A 163 14.19 -1.70 6.27
CA LYS A 163 13.26 -0.72 5.69
C LYS A 163 12.40 -0.15 6.83
N ILE A 164 12.19 1.16 6.87
CA ILE A 164 11.49 1.76 8.03
C ILE A 164 10.05 1.22 8.18
N ASN A 165 9.37 0.93 7.08
CA ASN A 165 8.01 0.38 7.06
C ASN A 165 7.97 -1.15 7.01
N GLU A 166 9.07 -1.84 7.33
CA GLU A 166 9.11 -3.30 7.34
C GLU A 166 8.18 -3.85 8.43
N GLY A 167 7.27 -4.74 8.03
CA GLY A 167 6.27 -5.31 8.94
C GLY A 167 5.18 -4.34 9.39
N VAL A 168 5.11 -3.13 8.83
CA VAL A 168 4.09 -2.13 9.13
C VAL A 168 3.38 -1.72 7.86
N SER A 169 2.08 -1.99 7.82
CA SER A 169 1.18 -1.48 6.79
C SER A 169 -0.14 -1.20 7.45
N TYR A 170 -0.78 -0.11 7.06
CA TYR A 170 -2.14 0.20 7.45
C TYR A 170 -2.35 0.23 8.99
N PHE A 171 -1.36 0.75 9.73
CA PHE A 171 -1.39 0.80 11.20
C PHE A 171 -2.32 1.91 11.72
N ASN A 172 -3.29 1.55 12.55
CA ASN A 172 -4.24 2.50 13.14
C ASN A 172 -3.79 2.92 14.54
N CYS A 173 -3.52 4.22 14.73
CA CYS A 173 -2.94 4.75 15.96
C CYS A 173 -3.96 5.16 17.04
N ASP A 174 -5.22 5.38 16.69
CA ASP A 174 -6.25 5.88 17.62
C ASP A 174 -7.64 5.26 17.40
N GLY A 175 -7.72 4.15 16.66
CA GLY A 175 -8.94 3.37 16.49
C GLY A 175 -9.98 4.03 15.57
N VAL A 176 -9.57 4.99 14.76
CA VAL A 176 -10.46 5.74 13.86
C VAL A 176 -10.75 5.05 12.53
N LEU A 177 -11.69 5.63 11.79
CA LEU A 177 -12.17 5.18 10.48
C LEU A 177 -11.05 5.01 9.44
N ASN A 178 -11.32 4.08 8.53
CA ASN A 178 -10.42 3.57 7.52
C ASN A 178 -10.02 4.68 6.51
N PRO A 179 -8.72 4.92 6.24
CA PRO A 179 -8.27 5.86 5.21
C PRO A 179 -8.87 5.65 3.82
N LEU A 180 -9.21 4.40 3.47
CA LEU A 180 -9.92 4.08 2.23
C LEU A 180 -11.34 4.65 2.23
N GLU A 181 -12.06 4.57 3.35
CA GLU A 181 -13.41 5.13 3.46
C GLU A 181 -13.35 6.65 3.28
N ILE A 182 -12.42 7.31 3.96
CA ILE A 182 -12.20 8.77 3.84
C ILE A 182 -11.87 9.15 2.39
N TYR A 183 -10.93 8.44 1.75
CA TYR A 183 -10.54 8.72 0.37
C TYR A 183 -11.70 8.52 -0.62
N LEU A 184 -12.48 7.44 -0.45
CA LEU A 184 -13.63 7.14 -1.32
C LEU A 184 -14.79 8.11 -1.08
N GLU A 185 -14.94 8.70 0.11
CA GLU A 185 -15.94 9.75 0.37
C GLU A 185 -15.59 11.08 -0.30
N MET A 186 -14.30 11.44 -0.34
CA MET A 186 -13.84 12.69 -0.94
C MET A 186 -13.93 12.74 -2.48
N ASN A 187 -13.92 11.58 -3.13
CA ASN A 187 -13.90 11.47 -4.60
C ASN A 187 -15.26 11.08 -5.21
N LYS A 188 -16.34 11.10 -4.42
CA LYS A 188 -17.73 11.01 -4.88
C LYS A 188 -18.30 12.39 -5.21
#